data_AF-D7BE52-F1
#
_entry.id   AF-D7BE52-F1
#
_cell.length_a   1.000
_cell.length_b   1.000
_cell.length_c   1.000
_cell.angle_alpha   90.00
_cell.angle_beta   90.00
_cell.angle_gamma   90.00
#
_symmetry.space_group_name_H-M   'P 1'
#
loop_
_entity.id
_entity.type
_entity.pdbx_description
1 polymer ?
#
loop_
_entity_poly.entity_id
_entity_poly.type
_entity_poly.pdbx_seq_one_letter_code
_entity_poly.pdbx_strand_id
1 'polypeptide(L)'
;MPNDLEDRIDLMASLKVTEQMLVLDLGEIRRLETQDGPRLARFIAVVRDVGATCTRSSRNGNDPLRDGPPIPRVTGPGLIRSGIPPSEALVYSLSADPWEFDRIGQTLILPGLRIYLDGPPEFVETPLYAWVSR
;
A
#
# COMPACT_ATOMS: atom_id res chain seq x y z
N MET A 1 -11.00 34.54 9.87
CA MET A 1 -10.79 33.95 8.53
C MET A 1 -10.85 32.43 8.70
N PRO A 2 -11.50 31.71 7.79
CA PRO A 2 -12.40 30.59 8.10
C PRO A 2 -11.71 29.22 8.15
N ASN A 3 -12.17 28.39 9.10
CA ASN A 3 -12.12 26.92 9.19
C ASN A 3 -10.91 26.18 8.57
N ASP A 4 -9.77 26.16 9.27
CA ASP A 4 -8.71 25.14 9.09
C ASP A 4 -9.11 23.75 9.65
N LEU A 5 -10.40 23.51 9.92
CA LEU A 5 -10.90 22.32 10.61
C LEU A 5 -11.72 21.37 9.73
N GLU A 6 -11.99 21.69 8.46
CA GLU A 6 -12.99 20.97 7.64
C GLU A 6 -12.47 20.23 6.39
N ASP A 7 -11.17 20.23 6.11
CA ASP A 7 -10.60 19.39 5.03
C ASP A 7 -9.73 18.24 5.56
N ARG A 8 -9.87 17.90 6.84
CA ARG A 8 -9.57 16.54 7.27
C ARG A 8 -10.70 15.67 6.75
N ILE A 9 -10.65 15.32 5.46
CA ILE A 9 -11.27 14.09 4.99
C ILE A 9 -10.70 13.03 5.92
N ASP A 10 -11.47 12.65 6.94
CA ASP A 10 -11.08 11.60 7.85
C ASP A 10 -10.81 10.40 6.95
N LEU A 11 -9.53 10.09 6.78
CA LEU A 11 -9.15 8.95 5.99
C LEU A 11 -9.73 7.76 6.74
N MET A 12 -10.84 7.22 6.23
CA MET A 12 -11.48 6.03 6.78
C MET A 12 -10.67 4.79 6.37
N ALA A 13 -9.35 4.87 6.57
CA ALA A 13 -8.45 3.79 6.31
C ALA A 13 -8.64 2.74 7.41
N SER A 14 -9.07 1.54 7.01
CA SER A 14 -9.21 0.42 7.92
C SER A 14 -8.04 -0.53 7.73
N LEU A 15 -7.49 -0.99 8.85
CA LEU A 15 -6.39 -1.95 8.87
C LEU A 15 -6.94 -3.32 9.28
N LYS A 16 -6.73 -4.31 8.43
CA LYS A 16 -7.11 -5.70 8.66
C LYS A 16 -5.87 -6.57 8.65
N VAL A 17 -5.69 -7.32 9.72
CA VAL A 17 -4.68 -8.38 9.80
C VAL A 17 -5.34 -9.70 9.41
N THR A 18 -4.67 -10.48 8.58
CA THR A 18 -5.06 -11.86 8.24
C THR A 18 -3.88 -12.80 8.50
N GLU A 19 -4.12 -14.10 8.46
CA GLU A 19 -3.07 -15.13 8.57
C GLU A 19 -1.99 -15.05 7.47
N GLN A 20 -2.24 -14.33 6.37
CA GLN A 20 -1.35 -14.32 5.20
C GLN A 20 -0.79 -12.93 4.87
N MET A 21 -1.42 -11.87 5.38
CA MET A 21 -1.12 -10.50 4.99
C MET A 21 -1.70 -9.46 5.95
N LEU A 22 -1.07 -8.29 5.96
CA LEU A 22 -1.62 -7.05 6.47
C LEU A 22 -2.32 -6.31 5.31
N VAL A 23 -3.54 -5.84 5.51
CA VAL A 23 -4.30 -5.13 4.47
C VAL A 23 -4.78 -3.79 5.02
N LEU A 24 -4.46 -2.73 4.29
CA LEU A 24 -4.97 -1.40 4.51
C LEU A 24 -5.99 -1.08 3.41
N ASP A 25 -7.27 -0.97 3.77
CA ASP A 25 -8.30 -0.44 2.87
C ASP A 25 -8.38 1.06 3.06
N LEU A 26 -8.10 1.84 2.01
CA LEU A 26 -8.16 3.30 2.00
C LEU A 26 -9.60 3.84 1.89
N GLY A 27 -10.60 2.95 1.78
CA GLY A 27 -12.03 3.26 1.61
C GLY A 27 -12.44 3.50 0.16
N GLU A 28 -11.54 4.08 -0.64
CA GLU A 28 -11.75 4.37 -2.06
C GLU A 28 -10.44 4.26 -2.86
N ILE A 29 -10.53 4.26 -4.19
CA ILE A 29 -9.33 4.27 -5.04
C ILE A 29 -8.66 5.64 -4.91
N ARG A 30 -7.43 5.64 -4.40
CA ARG A 30 -6.61 6.84 -4.25
C ARG A 30 -5.35 6.76 -5.09
N ARG A 31 -4.79 7.94 -5.39
CA ARG A 31 -3.46 8.05 -5.97
C ARG A 31 -2.43 7.94 -4.84
N LEU A 32 -1.50 7.01 -5.03
CA LEU A 32 -0.37 6.76 -4.15
C LEU A 32 0.90 7.08 -4.92
N GLU A 33 1.77 7.89 -4.34
CA GLU A 33 3.15 7.98 -4.82
C GLU A 33 3.99 6.90 -4.13
N THR A 34 4.80 6.18 -4.90
CA THR A 34 5.64 5.08 -4.42
C THR A 34 7.08 5.28 -4.90
N GLN A 35 8.02 4.44 -4.43
CA GLN A 35 9.39 4.43 -4.96
C GLN A 35 9.48 4.12 -6.47
N ASP A 36 8.46 3.46 -7.03
CA ASP A 36 8.37 3.12 -8.46
C ASP A 36 7.43 4.07 -9.23
N GLY A 37 7.11 5.21 -8.61
CA GLY A 37 6.23 6.25 -9.15
C GLY A 37 4.75 6.10 -8.79
N PRO A 38 3.89 6.94 -9.38
CA PRO A 38 2.48 7.03 -9.02
C PRO A 38 1.69 5.77 -9.39
N ARG A 39 0.77 5.38 -8.51
CA ARG A 39 -0.13 4.23 -8.66
C ARG A 39 -1.54 4.56 -8.16
N LEU A 40 -2.54 3.93 -8.75
CA LEU A 40 -3.92 3.97 -8.27
C LEU A 40 -4.24 2.69 -7.51
N ALA A 41 -4.64 2.80 -6.26
CA ALA A 41 -5.05 1.66 -5.45
C ALA A 41 -6.07 2.09 -4.39
N ARG A 42 -6.95 1.16 -4.04
CA ARG A 42 -7.80 1.26 -2.84
C ARG A 42 -7.19 0.48 -1.70
N PHE A 43 -6.58 -0.66 -1.99
CA PHE A 43 -6.00 -1.54 -0.99
C PHE A 43 -4.49 -1.50 -1.07
N ILE A 44 -3.82 -1.46 0.09
CA ILE A 44 -2.40 -1.76 0.22
C ILE A 44 -2.29 -3.07 0.99
N ALA A 45 -1.80 -4.12 0.34
CA ALA A 45 -1.56 -5.41 0.98
C ALA A 45 -0.04 -5.57 1.20
N VAL A 46 0.34 -6.00 2.40
CA VAL A 46 1.71 -6.34 2.74
C VAL A 46 1.78 -7.83 3.04
N VAL A 47 2.64 -8.53 2.30
CA VAL A 47 2.89 -9.96 2.45
C VAL A 47 4.33 -10.22 2.84
N ARG A 48 4.55 -11.37 3.48
CA ARG A 48 5.90 -11.89 3.68
C ARG A 48 6.34 -12.64 2.43
N ASP A 49 7.51 -12.30 1.89
CA ASP A 49 8.14 -12.98 0.76
C ASP A 49 9.67 -12.79 0.82
N VAL A 50 10.44 -13.55 0.05
CA VAL A 50 11.91 -13.52 0.10
C VAL A 50 12.49 -12.19 -0.41
N GLY A 51 11.72 -11.43 -1.19
CA GLY A 51 12.12 -10.14 -1.77
C GLY A 51 11.37 -8.93 -1.18
N ALA A 52 12.05 -7.78 -1.16
CA ALA A 52 11.47 -6.47 -0.86
C ALA A 52 11.03 -5.79 -2.16
N THR A 53 9.76 -5.92 -2.54
CA THR A 53 9.26 -5.39 -3.83
C THR A 53 7.88 -4.75 -3.70
N CYS A 54 7.56 -3.84 -4.62
CA CYS A 54 6.22 -3.31 -4.80
C CYS A 54 5.65 -3.79 -6.13
N THR A 55 4.47 -4.40 -6.09
CA THR A 55 3.84 -5.06 -7.22
C THR A 55 2.38 -4.65 -7.33
N ARG A 56 1.84 -4.67 -8.55
CA ARG A 56 0.41 -4.45 -8.83
C ARG A 56 -0.01 -5.38 -9.94
N SER A 57 -1.27 -5.81 -9.94
CA SER A 57 -1.80 -6.50 -11.11
C SER A 57 -1.95 -5.48 -12.24
N SER A 58 -1.11 -5.62 -13.26
CA SER A 58 -1.32 -4.93 -14.53
C SER A 58 -2.61 -5.44 -15.17
N ARG A 59 -3.43 -4.50 -15.66
CA ARG A 59 -4.64 -4.84 -16.43
C ARG A 59 -4.29 -5.29 -17.85
N ASN A 60 -3.10 -4.93 -18.35
CA ASN A 60 -2.60 -5.20 -19.69
C ASN A 60 -1.13 -5.63 -19.58
N GLY A 61 -0.84 -6.92 -19.72
CA GLY A 61 0.52 -7.49 -19.57
C GLY A 61 1.56 -7.07 -20.62
N ASN A 62 1.47 -5.87 -21.19
CA ASN A 62 2.26 -5.42 -22.34
C ASN A 62 2.98 -4.06 -22.14
N ASP A 63 3.02 -3.46 -20.94
CA ASP A 63 3.76 -2.20 -20.71
C ASP A 63 5.01 -2.42 -19.83
N PRO A 64 6.17 -2.76 -20.43
CA PRO A 64 7.40 -3.10 -19.70
C PRO A 64 8.07 -1.91 -18.99
N LEU A 65 7.55 -0.69 -19.14
CA LEU A 65 8.08 0.53 -18.50
C LEU A 65 7.22 1.02 -17.32
N ARG A 66 6.07 0.38 -17.06
CA ARG A 66 5.10 0.81 -16.04
C ARG A 66 4.72 -0.27 -15.03
N ASP A 67 4.97 -1.52 -15.37
CA ASP A 67 4.59 -2.66 -14.55
C ASP A 67 5.77 -3.08 -13.69
N GLY A 68 5.65 -2.88 -12.38
CA GLY A 68 6.47 -3.63 -11.41
C GLY A 68 6.27 -5.14 -11.62
N PRO A 69 7.05 -6.00 -10.92
CA PRO A 69 6.89 -7.44 -11.05
C PRO A 69 5.42 -7.85 -10.87
N PRO A 70 4.91 -8.86 -11.59
CA PRO A 70 3.54 -9.31 -11.41
C PRO A 70 3.33 -9.74 -9.95
N ILE A 71 2.13 -9.52 -9.41
CA ILE A 71 1.78 -9.99 -8.06
C ILE A 71 2.17 -11.48 -7.95
N PRO A 72 2.95 -11.88 -6.93
CA PRO A 72 3.35 -13.27 -6.76
C PRO A 72 2.13 -14.20 -6.85
N ARG A 73 2.28 -15.33 -7.54
CA ARG A 73 1.16 -16.29 -7.77
C ARG A 73 0.51 -16.78 -6.48
N VAL A 74 1.24 -16.72 -5.37
CA VAL A 74 0.75 -17.09 -4.03
C VAL A 74 -0.17 -16.00 -3.44
N THR A 75 0.08 -14.73 -3.75
CA THR A 75 -0.64 -13.58 -3.18
C THR A 75 -1.99 -13.35 -3.84
N GLY A 76 -2.09 -13.56 -5.16
CA GLY A 76 -3.34 -13.35 -5.92
C GLY A 76 -4.57 -14.09 -5.34
N PRO A 77 -4.50 -15.42 -5.11
CA PRO A 77 -5.58 -16.16 -4.47
C PRO A 77 -5.89 -15.69 -3.03
N GLY A 78 -4.88 -15.25 -2.27
CA GLY A 78 -5.06 -14.73 -0.92
C GLY A 78 -5.86 -13.42 -0.89
N LEU A 79 -5.61 -12.52 -1.84
CA LEU A 79 -6.38 -11.28 -2.00
C LEU A 79 -7.85 -11.59 -2.29
N ILE A 80 -8.12 -12.47 -3.26
CA ILE A 80 -9.49 -12.83 -3.65
C ILE A 80 -10.26 -13.46 -2.49
N ARG A 81 -9.64 -14.39 -1.75
CA ARG A 81 -10.25 -14.99 -0.54
C ARG A 81 -10.53 -13.95 0.55
N SER A 82 -9.76 -12.87 0.59
CA SER A 82 -9.95 -11.76 1.50
C SER A 82 -10.96 -10.72 1.01
N GLY A 83 -11.58 -10.94 -0.16
CA GLY A 83 -12.53 -10.02 -0.78
C GLY A 83 -11.87 -8.82 -1.48
N ILE A 84 -10.57 -8.88 -1.75
CA ILE A 84 -9.79 -7.77 -2.30
C ILE A 84 -9.61 -7.97 -3.82
N PRO A 85 -10.10 -7.05 -4.67
CA PRO A 85 -9.85 -7.10 -6.10
C PRO A 85 -8.36 -6.84 -6.41
N PRO A 86 -7.64 -7.75 -7.10
CA PRO A 86 -6.23 -7.54 -7.40
C PRO A 86 -5.95 -6.28 -8.23
N SER A 87 -6.89 -5.85 -9.07
CA SER A 87 -6.80 -4.61 -9.86
C SER A 87 -6.84 -3.32 -9.04
N GLU A 88 -7.29 -3.40 -7.78
CA GLU A 88 -7.39 -2.29 -6.84
C GLU A 88 -6.34 -2.38 -5.72
N ALA A 89 -5.51 -3.42 -5.73
CA ALA A 89 -4.51 -3.68 -4.70
C ALA A 89 -3.10 -3.28 -5.17
N LEU A 90 -2.41 -2.54 -4.33
CA LEU A 90 -0.96 -2.38 -4.34
C LEU A 90 -0.37 -3.40 -3.35
N VAL A 91 0.58 -4.21 -3.78
CA VAL A 91 1.14 -5.30 -2.97
C VAL A 91 2.61 -5.02 -2.68
N TYR A 92 2.95 -4.90 -1.40
CA TYR A 92 4.33 -4.91 -0.93
C TYR A 92 4.70 -6.30 -0.43
N SER A 93 5.77 -6.84 -0.96
CA SER A 93 6.42 -8.03 -0.42
C SER A 93 7.59 -7.60 0.46
N LEU A 94 7.67 -8.11 1.68
CA LEU A 94 8.76 -7.84 2.64
C LEU A 94 9.39 -9.15 3.11
N SER A 95 10.71 -9.13 3.34
CA SER A 95 11.44 -10.28 3.93
C SER A 95 11.18 -10.44 5.43
N ALA A 96 10.89 -9.34 6.11
CA ALA A 96 10.49 -9.30 7.50
C ALA A 96 9.01 -9.70 7.69
N ASP A 97 8.62 -10.00 8.93
CA ASP A 97 7.24 -10.30 9.25
C ASP A 97 6.37 -9.02 9.13
N PRO A 98 5.33 -9.00 8.26
CA PRO A 98 4.46 -7.84 8.10
C PRO A 98 3.58 -7.55 9.34
N TRP A 99 3.50 -8.48 10.30
CA TRP A 99 2.78 -8.25 11.56
C TRP A 99 3.61 -7.48 12.59
N GLU A 100 4.92 -7.38 12.42
CA GLU A 100 5.79 -6.52 13.22
C GLU A 100 5.70 -5.07 12.72
N PHE A 101 4.53 -4.45 12.88
CA PHE A 101 4.29 -3.07 12.48
C PHE A 101 3.93 -2.16 13.66
N ASP A 102 4.27 -0.89 13.52
CA ASP A 102 3.84 0.19 14.40
C ASP A 102 2.97 1.20 13.65
N ARG A 103 2.20 1.99 14.42
CA ARG A 103 1.45 3.13 13.91
C ARG A 103 1.76 4.37 14.74
N ILE A 104 2.25 5.42 14.07
CA ILE A 104 2.44 6.74 14.67
C ILE A 104 1.56 7.73 13.90
N GLY A 105 0.48 8.19 14.53
CA GLY A 105 -0.51 9.05 13.88
C GLY A 105 -1.09 8.40 12.62
N GLN A 106 -0.84 9.02 11.47
CA GLN A 106 -1.28 8.57 10.14
C GLN A 106 -0.17 7.87 9.34
N THR A 107 0.87 7.37 10.01
CA THR A 107 1.96 6.63 9.38
C THR A 107 2.00 5.20 9.89
N LEU A 108 1.97 4.23 8.97
CA LEU A 108 2.29 2.83 9.26
C LEU A 108 3.78 2.58 9.05
N ILE A 109 4.37 1.94 10.04
CA ILE A 109 5.80 1.69 10.16
C ILE A 109 5.99 0.18 10.11
N LEU A 110 6.50 -0.33 8.99
CA LEU A 110 6.85 -1.73 8.81
C LEU A 110 8.37 -1.86 8.61
N PRO A 111 8.97 -3.04 8.80
CA PRO A 111 10.39 -3.22 8.55
C PRO A 111 10.70 -3.02 7.05
N GLY A 112 11.43 -1.97 6.72
CA GLY A 112 11.79 -1.61 5.33
C GLY A 112 10.67 -0.93 4.52
N LEU A 113 9.50 -0.65 5.10
CA LEU A 113 8.36 0.01 4.45
C LEU A 113 7.74 1.10 5.34
N ARG A 114 7.38 2.22 4.71
CA ARG A 114 6.60 3.31 5.33
C ARG A 114 5.38 3.64 4.50
N ILE A 115 4.21 3.74 5.14
CA ILE A 115 2.96 4.15 4.48
C ILE A 115 2.44 5.42 5.16
N TYR A 116 2.39 6.53 4.42
CA TYR A 116 1.95 7.83 4.92
C TYR A 116 0.56 8.15 4.39
N LEU A 117 -0.41 8.23 5.31
CA LEU A 117 -1.82 8.39 4.97
C LEU A 117 -2.26 9.85 4.85
N ASP A 118 -1.45 10.80 5.33
CA ASP A 118 -1.77 12.23 5.41
C ASP A 118 -0.97 13.11 4.42
N GLY A 119 -0.44 12.48 3.36
CA GLY A 119 0.35 13.17 2.35
C GLY A 119 1.85 12.86 2.40
N PRO A 120 2.65 13.59 1.62
CA PRO A 120 4.09 13.35 1.52
C PRO A 120 4.78 13.65 2.86
N PRO A 121 5.74 12.81 3.28
CA PRO A 121 6.59 13.13 4.43
C PRO A 121 7.69 14.14 4.03
N GLU A 122 8.29 14.80 5.03
CA GLU A 122 9.49 15.64 4.81
C GLU A 122 10.68 14.82 4.32
N PHE A 123 10.79 13.56 4.78
CA PHE A 123 11.87 12.65 4.44
C PHE A 123 11.41 11.18 4.49
N VAL A 124 11.99 10.34 3.64
CA VAL A 124 11.75 8.89 3.62
C VAL A 124 13.06 8.15 3.84
N GLU A 125 13.15 7.43 4.96
CA GLU A 125 14.32 6.63 5.35
C GLU A 125 14.32 5.20 4.79
N THR A 126 13.19 4.73 4.27
CA THR A 126 13.01 3.34 3.84
C THR A 126 13.07 3.19 2.32
N PRO A 127 13.60 2.05 1.82
CA PRO A 127 13.65 1.79 0.38
C PRO A 127 12.27 1.64 -0.25
N LEU A 128 11.28 1.17 0.52
CA LEU A 128 9.89 1.05 0.09
C LEU A 128 9.05 2.08 0.81
N TYR A 129 8.15 2.73 0.07
CA TYR A 129 7.19 3.66 0.65
C TYR A 129 5.94 3.81 -0.21
N ALA A 130 4.88 4.30 0.43
CA ALA A 130 3.71 4.85 -0.24
C ALA A 130 3.23 6.09 0.52
N TRP A 131 2.81 7.14 -0.18
CA TRP A 131 1.98 8.19 0.41
C TRP A 131 0.76 8.53 -0.43
N VAL A 132 -0.33 8.88 0.23
CA VAL A 132 -1.56 9.35 -0.45
C VAL A 132 -1.30 10.73 -1.04
N SER A 133 -1.45 10.88 -2.36
CA SER A 133 -1.46 12.21 -2.99
C SER A 133 -2.74 12.94 -2.58
N ARG A 134 -2.62 14.24 -2.27
CA ARG A 134 -3.77 15.13 -2.11
C ARG A 134 -4.48 15.36 -3.45
#